data_AF-A0A661UED4-F1
#
_entry.id   AF-A0A661UED4-F1
#
_cell.length_a   1.000
_cell.length_b   1.000
_cell.length_c   1.000
_cell.angle_alpha   90.00
_cell.angle_beta   90.00
_cell.angle_gamma   90.00
#
_symmetry.space_group_name_H-M   'P 1'
#
loop_
_entity.id
_entity.type
_entity.pdbx_description
1 polymer ?
#
loop_
_entity_poly.entity_id
_entity_poly.type
_entity_poly.pdbx_seq_one_letter_code
_entity_poly.pdbx_strand_id
1 'polypeptide(L)'
;LFYYDLALRTLRERRQVIPCFAGISNAHLDPYGNVWPCCTLADDASLGNVREAGYDFWKVWHSKKADEVRASIRRGDCFCPLANQAYSNIVLSPTWLLKTAAAFVRYAAFR
;
A
#
# COMPACT_ATOMS: atom_id res chain seq x y z
N LEU A 1 -8.09 -1.39 16.84
CA LEU A 1 -8.55 -0.01 17.15
C LEU A 1 -8.15 1.00 16.07
N PHE A 2 -6.85 1.19 15.77
CA PHE A 2 -6.42 2.21 14.79
C PHE A 2 -6.90 1.99 13.35
N TYR A 3 -6.95 0.75 12.88
CA TYR A 3 -7.40 0.46 11.50
C TYR A 3 -8.81 0.99 11.22
N TYR A 4 -9.79 0.74 12.09
CA TYR A 4 -11.17 1.16 11.84
C TYR A 4 -11.32 2.69 11.84
N ASP A 5 -10.58 3.41 12.71
CA ASP A 5 -10.52 4.88 12.66
C ASP A 5 -9.95 5.35 11.32
N LEU A 6 -8.81 4.79 10.91
CA LEU A 6 -8.17 5.10 9.64
C LEU A 6 -9.06 4.80 8.43
N ALA A 7 -9.77 3.67 8.44
CA ALA A 7 -10.69 3.30 7.38
C ALA A 7 -11.87 4.27 7.27
N LEU A 8 -12.51 4.61 8.40
CA LEU A 8 -13.62 5.57 8.44
C LEU A 8 -13.18 6.96 7.98
N ARG A 9 -12.00 7.42 8.43
CA ARG A 9 -11.44 8.72 8.01
C ARG A 9 -11.07 8.74 6.54
N THR A 10 -10.46 7.67 6.04
CA THR A 10 -10.10 7.56 4.61
C THR A 10 -11.34 7.60 3.72
N LEU A 11 -12.43 6.94 4.13
CA LEU A 11 -13.71 6.98 3.42
C LEU A 11 -14.37 8.36 3.45
N ARG A 12 -14.35 9.05 4.59
CA ARG A 12 -14.95 10.38 4.75
C ARG A 12 -14.16 11.47 4.03
N GLU A 13 -12.84 11.46 4.22
CA GLU A 13 -11.95 12.51 3.71
C GLU A 13 -11.52 12.27 2.25
N ARG A 14 -11.79 11.07 1.70
CA ARG A 14 -11.45 10.64 0.33
C ARG A 14 -9.99 10.94 -0.05
N ARG A 15 -9.08 10.74 0.90
CA ARG A 15 -7.64 10.97 0.76
C ARG A 15 -6.85 9.98 1.60
N GLN A 16 -5.56 9.90 1.35
CA GLN A 16 -4.64 9.16 2.22
C GLN A 16 -4.51 9.86 3.58
N VAL A 17 -5.03 9.22 4.64
CA VAL A 17 -4.91 9.71 6.02
C VAL A 17 -3.51 9.46 6.58
N ILE A 18 -2.85 8.40 6.09
CA ILE A 18 -1.47 8.02 6.41
C ILE A 18 -0.73 7.72 5.10
N PRO A 19 0.62 7.81 5.07
CA PRO A 19 1.38 7.52 3.86
C PRO A 19 1.10 6.11 3.34
N CYS A 20 0.90 6.00 2.03
CA CYS A 20 0.74 4.71 1.36
C CYS A 20 2.08 4.21 0.82
N PHE A 21 2.41 2.96 1.11
CA PHE A 21 3.61 2.27 0.64
C PHE A 21 3.31 1.20 -0.43
N ALA A 22 2.13 1.28 -1.06
CA ALA A 22 1.75 0.40 -2.17
C ALA A 22 2.76 0.50 -3.32
N GLY A 23 3.11 -0.64 -3.93
CA GLY A 23 4.16 -0.70 -4.94
C GLY A 23 5.59 -0.58 -4.37
N ILE A 24 5.75 -0.49 -3.04
CA ILE A 24 7.04 -0.60 -2.35
C ILE A 24 7.00 -1.80 -1.40
N SER A 25 5.97 -1.89 -0.55
CA SER A 25 5.83 -2.95 0.46
C SER A 25 5.20 -4.23 -0.06
N ASN A 26 4.47 -4.15 -1.17
CA ASN A 26 3.68 -5.23 -1.72
C ASN A 26 3.56 -5.10 -3.24
N ALA A 27 3.51 -6.25 -3.88
CA ALA A 27 3.29 -6.44 -5.31
C ALA A 27 2.14 -7.43 -5.49
N HIS A 28 1.33 -7.22 -6.52
CA HIS A 28 0.29 -8.16 -6.93
C HIS A 28 0.59 -8.60 -8.36
N LEU A 29 0.40 -9.89 -8.64
CA LEU A 29 0.60 -10.48 -9.96
C LEU A 29 -0.67 -11.21 -10.36
N ASP A 30 -1.24 -10.86 -11.51
CA ASP A 30 -2.41 -11.56 -12.05
C ASP A 30 -2.01 -12.78 -12.91
N PRO A 31 -2.96 -13.66 -13.27
CA PRO A 31 -2.68 -14.82 -14.14
C PRO A 31 -2.19 -14.46 -15.55
N TYR A 32 -2.45 -13.23 -16.01
CA TYR A 32 -2.05 -12.71 -17.31
C TYR A 32 -0.64 -12.09 -17.30
N GLY A 33 0.00 -12.02 -16.14
CA GLY A 33 1.37 -11.52 -15.96
C GLY A 33 1.46 -10.03 -15.62
N ASN A 34 0.35 -9.33 -15.40
CA ASN A 34 0.36 -7.94 -15.01
C ASN A 34 0.78 -7.78 -13.55
N VAL A 35 1.68 -6.82 -13.30
CA VAL A 35 2.14 -6.47 -11.97
C VAL A 35 1.45 -5.19 -11.52
N TRP A 36 0.85 -5.21 -10.32
CA TRP A 36 0.15 -4.07 -9.75
C TRP A 36 0.73 -3.66 -8.39
N PRO A 37 0.64 -2.37 -8.02
CA PRO A 37 1.15 -1.88 -6.73
C PRO A 37 0.24 -2.27 -5.55
N CYS A 38 -1.06 -2.47 -5.79
CA CYS A 38 -2.04 -2.91 -4.80
C CYS A 38 -3.32 -3.42 -5.49
N CYS A 39 -4.21 -4.02 -4.71
CA CYS A 39 -5.47 -4.56 -5.22
C CYS A 39 -6.49 -3.52 -5.73
N THR A 40 -6.46 -2.27 -5.24
CA THR A 40 -7.42 -1.24 -5.68
C THR A 40 -6.99 -0.48 -6.91
N LEU A 41 -5.72 -0.62 -7.29
CA LEU A 41 -5.16 -0.05 -8.52
C LEU A 41 -4.87 -1.15 -9.54
N ALA A 42 -5.49 -2.32 -9.36
CA ALA A 42 -5.55 -3.33 -10.40
C ALA A 42 -6.16 -2.70 -11.66
N ASP A 43 -5.56 -3.00 -12.81
CA ASP A 43 -5.90 -2.46 -14.14
C ASP A 43 -5.65 -0.94 -14.33
N ASP A 44 -6.01 -0.10 -13.37
CA ASP A 44 -5.88 1.37 -13.46
C ASP A 44 -4.42 1.86 -13.44
N ALA A 45 -3.55 1.20 -12.67
CA ALA A 45 -2.15 1.60 -12.52
C ALA A 45 -1.18 0.41 -12.58
N SER A 46 -1.22 -0.32 -13.69
CA SER A 46 -0.28 -1.44 -13.93
C SER A 46 1.18 -0.97 -14.00
N LEU A 47 2.06 -1.64 -13.25
CA LEU A 47 3.51 -1.42 -13.26
C LEU A 47 4.16 -2.00 -14.53
N GLY A 48 3.48 -2.91 -15.23
CA GLY A 48 3.92 -3.58 -16.45
C GLY A 48 3.55 -5.07 -16.46
N ASN A 49 3.96 -5.79 -17.51
CA ASN A 49 3.68 -7.22 -17.65
C ASN A 49 4.97 -8.04 -17.68
N VAL A 50 5.07 -9.07 -16.85
CA VAL A 50 6.27 -9.92 -16.76
C VAL A 50 6.49 -10.72 -18.04
N ARG A 51 5.44 -11.10 -18.78
CA ARG A 51 5.56 -11.85 -20.04
C ARG A 51 6.29 -11.04 -21.11
N GLU A 52 6.04 -9.73 -21.14
CA GLU A 52 6.74 -8.78 -22.04
C GLU A 52 8.20 -8.56 -21.62
N ALA A 53 8.48 -8.66 -20.32
CA ALA A 53 9.82 -8.50 -19.76
C ALA A 53 10.67 -9.79 -19.80
N GLY A 54 10.23 -10.84 -20.50
CA GLY A 54 10.91 -12.13 -20.52
C GLY A 54 10.87 -12.86 -19.17
N TYR A 55 9.76 -12.71 -18.44
CA TYR A 55 9.52 -13.20 -17.08
C TYR A 55 10.46 -12.66 -16.01
N ASP A 56 11.16 -11.55 -16.29
CA ASP A 56 11.97 -10.83 -15.32
C ASP A 56 11.13 -9.80 -14.56
N PHE A 57 10.71 -10.18 -13.35
CA PHE A 57 9.95 -9.30 -12.46
C PHE A 57 10.69 -8.00 -12.14
N TRP A 58 12.00 -8.03 -11.98
CA TRP A 58 12.77 -6.86 -11.55
C TRP A 58 12.85 -5.80 -12.63
N LYS A 59 12.85 -6.19 -13.90
CA LYS A 59 12.71 -5.25 -15.03
C LYS A 59 11.39 -4.48 -14.98
N VAL A 60 10.29 -5.17 -14.64
CA VAL A 60 8.97 -4.51 -14.48
C VAL A 60 8.98 -3.63 -13.24
N TRP A 61 9.47 -4.15 -12.12
CA TRP A 61 9.43 -3.50 -10.81
C TRP A 61 10.28 -2.23 -10.75
N HIS A 62 11.43 -2.19 -11.42
CA HIS A 62 12.31 -1.00 -11.48
C HIS A 62 12.16 -0.23 -12.80
N SER A 63 11.05 -0.41 -13.51
CA SER A 63 10.76 0.35 -14.72
C SER A 63 10.39 1.80 -14.41
N LYS A 64 10.60 2.69 -15.38
CA LYS A 64 10.14 4.08 -15.31
C LYS A 64 8.64 4.18 -15.03
N LYS A 65 7.83 3.28 -15.62
CA LYS A 65 6.39 3.21 -15.39
C LYS A 65 6.08 2.89 -13.92
N ALA A 66 6.80 1.94 -13.33
CA ALA A 66 6.62 1.61 -11.92
C ALA A 66 6.96 2.79 -11.00
N ASP A 67 8.00 3.57 -11.34
CA ASP A 67 8.36 4.77 -10.59
C ASP A 67 7.32 5.90 -10.72
N GLU A 68 6.73 6.08 -11.91
CA GLU A 68 5.63 7.02 -12.14
C GLU A 68 4.39 6.67 -11.30
N VAL A 69 4.03 5.38 -11.23
CA VAL A 69 2.91 4.89 -10.42
C VAL A 69 3.21 5.08 -8.93
N ARG A 70 4.41 4.75 -8.45
CA ARG A 70 4.81 5.00 -7.05
C ARG A 70 4.78 6.49 -6.71
N ALA A 71 5.23 7.35 -7.63
CA ALA A 71 5.17 8.79 -7.45
C ALA A 71 3.72 9.29 -7.32
N SER A 72 2.79 8.75 -8.11
CA SER A 72 1.36 9.05 -8.01
C SER A 72 0.77 8.63 -6.66
N ILE A 73 1.08 7.40 -6.22
CA ILE A 73 0.66 6.91 -4.90
C ILE A 73 1.21 7.82 -3.80
N ARG A 74 2.49 8.20 -3.88
CA ARG A 74 3.16 9.06 -2.90
C ARG A 74 2.55 10.47 -2.83
N ARG A 75 2.05 11.00 -3.94
CA ARG A 75 1.37 12.31 -3.99
C ARG A 75 -0.03 12.30 -3.37
N GLY A 76 -0.62 11.11 -3.16
CA GLY A 76 -1.98 11.01 -2.64
C GLY A 76 -3.06 10.99 -3.72
N ASP A 77 -2.71 10.68 -4.98
CA ASP A 77 -3.65 10.68 -6.11
C ASP A 77 -4.74 9.59 -5.99
N CYS A 78 -4.59 8.65 -5.04
CA CYS A 78 -5.55 7.59 -4.72
C CYS A 78 -5.81 7.49 -3.21
N PHE A 79 -6.91 6.84 -2.81
CA PHE A 79 -7.22 6.52 -1.41
C PHE A 79 -7.82 5.11 -1.29
N CYS A 80 -7.55 4.41 -0.19
CA CYS A 80 -7.99 3.03 -0.01
C CYS A 80 -8.23 2.71 1.48
N PRO A 81 -9.42 2.21 1.86
CA PRO A 81 -9.72 1.81 3.23
C PRO A 81 -9.36 0.34 3.54
N LEU A 82 -8.79 -0.41 2.60
CA LEU A 82 -8.60 -1.85 2.77
C LEU A 82 -7.54 -2.19 3.82
N ALA A 83 -7.85 -3.20 4.63
CA ALA A 83 -7.03 -3.66 5.74
C ALA A 83 -5.63 -4.12 5.30
N ASN A 84 -5.53 -4.85 4.19
CA ASN A 84 -4.27 -5.41 3.69
C ASN A 84 -3.20 -4.32 3.49
N GLN A 85 -3.55 -3.22 2.83
CA GLN A 85 -2.63 -2.09 2.64
C GLN A 85 -2.48 -1.26 3.92
N ALA A 86 -3.58 -1.06 4.65
CA ALA A 86 -3.56 -0.24 5.86
C ALA A 86 -2.61 -0.81 6.93
N TYR A 87 -2.55 -2.13 7.12
CA TYR A 87 -1.64 -2.73 8.10
C TYR A 87 -0.17 -2.52 7.72
N SER A 88 0.19 -2.73 6.45
CA SER A 88 1.55 -2.43 5.96
C SER A 88 1.89 -0.95 6.17
N ASN A 89 0.96 -0.04 5.86
CA ASN A 89 1.17 1.40 6.05
C ASN A 89 1.35 1.77 7.53
N ILE A 90 0.60 1.16 8.44
CA ILE A 90 0.72 1.38 9.89
C ILE A 90 2.10 0.95 10.38
N VAL A 91 2.58 -0.23 9.97
CA VAL A 91 3.87 -0.78 10.39
C VAL A 91 5.03 0.03 9.81
N LEU A 92 4.94 0.43 8.54
CA LEU A 92 6.00 1.16 7.84
C LEU A 92 6.01 2.66 8.15
N SER A 93 4.96 3.20 8.77
CA SER A 93 4.93 4.58 9.21
C SER A 93 5.42 4.68 10.66
N PRO A 94 6.56 5.35 10.94
CA PRO A 94 7.15 5.39 12.29
C PRO A 94 6.17 5.89 13.36
N THR A 95 5.40 6.94 13.04
CA THR A 95 4.41 7.52 13.97
C THR A 95 3.29 6.53 14.32
N TRP A 96 2.80 5.77 13.34
CA TRP A 96 1.70 4.84 13.55
C TRP A 96 2.18 3.50 14.14
N LEU A 97 3.40 3.09 13.82
CA LEU A 97 4.07 1.98 14.46
C LEU A 97 4.21 2.23 15.96
N LEU A 98 4.75 3.39 16.35
CA LEU A 98 4.90 3.77 17.76
C LEU A 98 3.55 3.84 18.49
N LYS A 99 2.51 4.42 17.88
CA LYS A 99 1.16 4.43 18.45
C LYS A 99 0.59 3.03 18.65
N THR A 100 0.80 2.15 17.68
CA THR A 100 0.32 0.76 17.73
C THR A 100 1.08 -0.04 18.79
N ALA A 101 2.41 0.11 18.85
CA ALA A 101 3.25 -0.52 19.88
C ALA A 101 2.87 -0.04 21.29
N ALA A 102 2.67 1.27 21.50
CA ALA A 102 2.24 1.83 22.77
C ALA A 102 0.87 1.29 23.21
N ALA A 103 -0.08 1.16 22.29
CA ALA A 103 -1.38 0.55 22.58
C ALA A 103 -1.25 -0.92 22.96
N PHE A 104 -0.36 -1.67 22.30
CA PHE A 104 -0.11 -3.07 22.61
C PHE A 104 0.54 -3.23 24.00
N VAL A 105 1.53 -2.40 24.34
CA VAL A 105 2.15 -2.39 25.68
C VAL A 105 1.11 -2.09 26.77
N ARG A 106 0.23 -1.12 26.54
CA ARG A 106 -0.87 -0.80 27.48
C ARG A 106 -1.83 -1.97 27.65
N TYR A 107 -2.19 -2.65 26.56
CA TYR A 107 -3.04 -3.84 26.63
C TYR A 107 -2.37 -4.99 27.40
N ALA A 108 -1.07 -5.21 27.15
CA ALA A 108 -0.30 -6.24 27.84
C ALA A 108 -0.12 -5.93 29.34
N ALA A 109 0.00 -4.67 29.73
CA ALA A 109 0.10 -4.24 31.13
C ALA A 109 -1.23 -4.30 31.90
N PHE A 110 -2.37 -4.33 31.19
CA PHE A 110 -3.70 -4.48 31.77
C PHE A 110 -4.13 -5.95 31.93
N ARG A 111 -3.36 -6.88 31.37
CA ARG A 111 -3.60 -8.31 31.41
C ARG A 111 -2.72 -8.98 32.46
#